data_AF-A0A7X9J408-F1
#
_entry.id   AF-A0A7X9J408-F1
#
_cell.length_a   1.000
_cell.length_b   1.000
_cell.length_c   1.000
_cell.angle_alpha   90.00
_cell.angle_beta   90.00
_cell.angle_gamma   90.00
#
_symmetry.space_group_name_H-M   'P 1'
#
loop_
_entity.id
_entity.type
_entity.pdbx_description
1 polymer ?
#
loop_
_entity_poly.entity_id
_entity_poly.type
_entity_poly.pdbx_seq_one_letter_code
_entity_poly.pdbx_strand_id
1 'polypeptide(L)' 'GPVTGIGRSYRDAPDIDGIVSFHGAGEFHPGDIIPVRVTSATTHDLCGEVVTRQTPD' A
#
# COMPACT_ATOMS: atom_id res chain seq x y z
N GLY A 1 2.81 -9.31 -7.17
CA GLY A 1 3.28 -10.59 -6.59
C GLY A 1 2.24 -11.12 -5.63
N PRO A 2 2.55 -12.07 -4.73
CA PRO A 2 1.71 -12.28 -3.56
C PRO A 2 1.62 -10.97 -2.75
N VAL A 3 0.48 -10.72 -2.11
CA VAL A 3 0.29 -9.55 -1.24
C VAL A 3 1.26 -9.65 -0.07
N THR A 4 2.00 -8.57 0.18
CA THR A 4 2.93 -8.45 1.31
C THR A 4 2.23 -7.84 2.52
N GLY A 5 1.34 -6.88 2.31
CA GLY A 5 0.58 -6.24 3.39
C GLY A 5 -0.70 -5.56 2.93
N ILE A 6 -1.51 -5.17 3.91
CA ILE A 6 -2.78 -4.46 3.72
C ILE A 6 -2.84 -3.25 4.66
N GLY A 7 -3.54 -2.20 4.22
CA GLY A 7 -3.74 -0.98 4.98
C GLY A 7 -4.79 -0.07 4.34
N ARG A 8 -4.71 1.22 4.63
CA ARG A 8 -5.58 2.27 4.07
C ARG A 8 -4.75 3.47 3.65
N SER A 9 -5.24 4.25 2.69
CA SER A 9 -4.63 5.54 2.41
C SER A 9 -5.12 6.59 3.42
N TYR A 10 -4.48 7.76 3.44
CA TYR A 10 -4.90 8.89 4.29
C TYR A 10 -6.32 9.39 3.97
N ARG A 11 -6.88 9.00 2.81
CA ARG A 11 -8.20 9.41 2.35
C ARG A 11 -9.30 8.41 2.75
N ASP A 12 -8.95 7.22 3.24
CA ASP A 12 -9.89 6.13 3.48
C ASP A 12 -10.20 5.97 4.99
N ALA A 13 -11.47 6.08 5.33
CA ALA A 13 -12.00 5.86 6.66
C ALA A 13 -11.95 4.37 7.07
N PRO A 14 -11.78 4.07 8.37
CA PRO A 14 -11.89 2.69 8.85
C PRO A 14 -13.26 2.09 8.58
N ASP A 15 -13.25 0.85 8.10
CA ASP A 15 -14.40 -0.06 7.99
C ASP A 15 -15.54 0.41 7.06
N ILE A 16 -15.40 1.57 6.43
CA ILE A 16 -16.39 2.16 5.51
C ILE A 16 -15.87 2.21 4.08
N ASP A 17 -14.63 2.68 3.90
CA ASP A 17 -13.99 2.77 2.60
C ASP A 17 -13.24 1.47 2.26
N GLY A 18 -12.74 1.37 1.01
CA GLY A 18 -11.98 0.22 0.55
C GLY A 18 -10.61 0.08 1.20
N ILE A 19 -9.88 -0.98 0.81
CA ILE A 19 -8.53 -1.25 1.32
C ILE A 19 -7.45 -0.94 0.30
N VAL A 20 -6.23 -0.79 0.80
CA VAL A 20 -5.01 -0.74 -0.01
C VAL A 20 -4.21 -2.02 0.25
N SER A 21 -4.02 -2.84 -0.77
CA SER A 21 -3.06 -3.96 -0.73
C SER A 21 -1.77 -3.59 -1.44
N PHE A 22 -0.64 -4.12 -0.97
CA PHE A 22 0.64 -3.84 -1.60
C PHE A 22 1.58 -5.05 -1.60
N HIS A 23 2.54 -5.03 -2.53
CA HIS A 23 3.68 -5.95 -2.54
C HIS A 23 5.01 -5.20 -2.62
N GLY A 24 6.07 -5.79 -2.06
CA GLY A 24 7.41 -5.22 -2.06
C GLY A 24 8.33 -5.92 -1.07
N ALA A 25 9.63 -5.64 -1.16
CA ALA A 25 10.61 -6.11 -0.18
C ALA A 25 10.67 -5.14 1.02
N GLY A 26 10.81 -5.68 2.22
CA GLY A 26 10.92 -4.92 3.47
C GLY A 26 10.31 -5.69 4.64
N GLU A 27 10.61 -5.23 5.86
CA GLU A 27 9.89 -5.63 7.07
C GLU A 27 8.85 -4.56 7.37
N PHE A 28 7.59 -4.98 7.56
CA PHE A 28 6.46 -4.08 7.76
C PHE A 28 5.68 -4.52 8.99
N HIS A 29 5.26 -3.55 9.79
CA HIS A 29 4.50 -3.76 11.01
C HIS A 29 3.19 -2.97 10.99
N PRO A 30 2.12 -3.45 11.63
CA PRO A 30 0.92 -2.66 11.80
C PRO A 30 1.22 -1.30 12.47
N GLY A 31 0.76 -0.22 11.85
CA GLY A 31 1.02 1.16 12.29
C GLY A 31 2.09 1.89 11.49
N ASP A 32 2.87 1.20 10.66
CA ASP A 32 3.84 1.83 9.78
C ASP A 32 3.16 2.70 8.70
N ILE A 33 3.77 3.85 8.39
CA ILE A 33 3.40 4.68 7.24
C ILE A 33 4.31 4.30 6.07
N ILE A 34 3.75 3.60 5.09
CA ILE A 34 4.50 3.02 3.97
C ILE A 34 4.18 3.79 2.69
N PRO A 35 5.18 4.33 1.98
CA PRO A 35 4.97 4.93 0.66
C PRO A 35 4.69 3.83 -0.37
N VAL A 36 3.46 3.83 -0.90
CA VAL A 36 3.01 2.88 -1.92
C VAL A 36 2.60 3.63 -3.17
N ARG A 37 3.08 3.19 -4.34
CA ARG A 37 2.59 3.65 -5.64
C ARG A 37 1.46 2.74 -6.09
N VAL A 38 0.26 3.28 -6.21
CA VAL A 38 -0.90 2.55 -6.76
C VAL A 38 -0.66 2.20 -8.23
N THR A 39 -0.89 0.95 -8.60
CA THR A 39 -0.69 0.42 -9.96
C THR A 39 -1.97 -0.13 -10.58
N SER A 40 -2.97 -0.48 -9.77
CA SER A 40 -4.28 -0.92 -10.24
C SER A 40 -5.36 -0.71 -9.17
N ALA A 41 -6.61 -0.84 -9.59
CA ALA A 41 -7.78 -0.72 -8.71
C ALA A 41 -8.86 -1.74 -9.11
N THR A 42 -9.64 -2.16 -8.12
CA THR A 42 -10.95 -2.79 -8.32
C THR A 42 -12.04 -1.74 -8.13
N THR A 43 -13.31 -2.14 -7.99
CA THR A 43 -14.41 -1.20 -7.76
C THR A 43 -14.21 -0.34 -6.50
N HIS A 44 -13.56 -0.87 -5.46
CA HIS A 44 -13.39 -0.16 -4.18
C HIS A 44 -11.95 -0.23 -3.64
N ASP A 45 -11.13 -1.19 -4.08
CA ASP A 45 -9.82 -1.42 -3.50
C ASP A 45 -8.70 -0.95 -4.42
N LEU A 46 -7.59 -0.59 -3.81
CA LEU A 46 -6.37 -0.21 -4.49
C LEU A 46 -5.29 -1.27 -4.30
N CYS A 47 -4.50 -1.48 -5.34
CA CYS A 47 -3.33 -2.34 -5.32
C CYS A 47 -2.09 -1.55 -5.75
N GLY A 48 -0.97 -1.73 -5.08
CA GLY A 48 0.25 -1.00 -5.40
C GLY A 48 1.55 -1.68 -5.02
N GLU A 49 2.65 -0.99 -5.30
CA GLU A 49 4.00 -1.45 -5.03
C GLU A 49 4.69 -0.50 -4.06
N VAL A 50 5.46 -1.05 -3.11
CA VAL A 50 6.28 -0.25 -2.19
C VAL A 50 7.28 0.57 -3.00
N VAL A 51 7.36 1.87 -2.72
CA VAL A 51 8.37 2.73 -3.32
C VAL A 51 9.69 2.47 -2.60
N THR A 52 10.60 1.73 -3.23
CA THR A 52 11.99 1.72 -2.80
C THR A 52 12.54 3.12 -3.07
N ARG A 53 13.11 3.76 -2.04
CA ARG A 53 13.80 5.04 -2.22
C ARG A 53 14.88 4.81 -3.27
N GLN A 54 14.73 5.38 -4.46
CA GLN A 54 15.87 5.57 -5.34
C GLN A 54 16.77 6.56 -4.58
N THR A 55 17.91 6.10 -4.11
CA THR A 55 18.97 7.03 -3.68
C THR A 55 19.18 7.97 -4.85
N PRO A 56 19.01 9.31 -4.69
CA PRO A 56 19.44 10.23 -5.73
C PRO A 56 20.94 9.98 -5.93
N ASP A 57 21.37 9.83 -7.18
CA ASP A 57 22.80 9.83 -7.53
C ASP A 57 23.55 10.99 -6.85
#